data_AF-A0A5K1GMW4-F1
#
_entry.id   AF-A0A5K1GMW4-F1
#
_cell.length_a   1.000
_cell.length_b   1.000
_cell.length_c   1.000
_cell.angle_alpha   90.00
_cell.angle_beta   90.00
_cell.angle_gamma   90.00
#
_symmetry.space_group_name_H-M   'P 1'
#
loop_
_entity.id
_entity.type
_entity.pdbx_description
1 polymer ?
#
loop_
_entity_poly.entity_id
_entity_poly.type
_entity_poly.pdbx_seq_one_letter_code
_entity_poly.pdbx_strand_id
1 'polypeptide(L)' 'LEDAIEILEFVLGIREEKLGTANPDVDDEKRRLAELLKEAGRTRNRKAKSLETLLESKITRRETLNHISDSAVISS' A
#
# COMPACT_ATOMS: atom_id res chain seq x y z
N LEU A 1 -13.89 -10.57 16.93
CA LEU A 1 -12.63 -9.82 16.73
C LEU A 1 -12.27 -9.77 15.25
N GLU A 2 -12.35 -10.88 14.52
CA GLU A 2 -12.06 -10.91 13.07
C GLU A 2 -12.89 -9.91 12.27
N ASP A 3 -14.22 -9.97 12.37
CA ASP A 3 -15.12 -9.07 11.63
C ASP A 3 -14.87 -7.58 11.97
N ALA A 4 -14.53 -7.29 13.22
CA ALA A 4 -14.22 -5.94 13.66
C ALA A 4 -12.90 -5.43 13.06
N ILE A 5 -11.91 -6.30 12.91
CA ILE A 5 -10.64 -6.02 12.24
C ILE A 5 -10.89 -5.75 10.76
N GLU A 6 -11.64 -6.62 10.08
CA GLU A 6 -11.95 -6.49 8.65
C GLU A 6 -12.71 -5.18 8.34
N ILE A 7 -13.74 -4.87 9.13
CA ILE A 7 -14.50 -3.62 8.96
C ILE A 7 -13.61 -2.40 9.19
N LEU A 8 -12.74 -2.43 10.20
CA LEU A 8 -11.85 -1.30 10.49
C LEU A 8 -10.76 -1.13 9.42
N GLU A 9 -10.22 -2.22 8.88
CA GLU A 9 -9.27 -2.18 7.75
C GLU A 9 -9.91 -1.56 6.51
N PHE A 10 -11.16 -1.92 6.21
CA PHE A 10 -11.90 -1.33 5.10
C PHE A 10 -12.14 0.18 5.31
N VAL A 11 -12.63 0.58 6.48
CA VAL A 11 -12.89 2.00 6.80
C VAL A 11 -11.59 2.82 6.77
N LEU A 12 -10.51 2.29 7.35
CA LEU A 12 -9.20 2.92 7.35
C LEU A 12 -8.68 3.14 5.92
N GLY A 13 -8.84 2.15 5.03
CA GLY A 13 -8.49 2.27 3.62
C GLY A 13 -9.24 3.41 2.91
N ILE A 14 -10.56 3.51 3.13
CA ILE A 14 -11.39 4.58 2.55
C ILE A 14 -10.97 5.96 3.10
N ARG A 15 -10.56 6.06 4.35
CA ARG A 15 -10.10 7.33 4.93
C ARG A 15 -8.70 7.71 4.49
N GLU A 16 -7.79 6.76 4.36
CA GLU A 16 -6.47 7.01 3.77
C GLU A 16 -6.59 7.55 2.34
N GLU A 17 -7.53 7.03 1.55
CA GLU A 17 -7.82 7.50 0.21
C GLU A 17 -8.39 8.93 0.20
N LYS A 18 -9.37 9.21 1.07
CA LYS A 18 -10.09 10.50 1.07
C LYS A 18 -9.36 11.64 1.77
N LEU A 19 -8.66 11.33 2.85
CA LEU A 19 -8.09 12.30 3.77
C LEU A 19 -6.56 12.35 3.68
N GLY A 20 -5.94 11.37 3.03
CA GLY A 20 -4.51 11.20 2.97
C GLY A 20 -3.95 10.52 4.22
N THR A 21 -2.79 9.90 4.06
CA THR A 21 -2.15 9.08 5.09
C THR A 21 -1.60 9.87 6.28
N ALA A 22 -1.52 11.20 6.16
CA ALA A 22 -1.07 12.12 7.21
C ALA A 22 -2.22 12.73 8.03
N ASN A 23 -3.47 12.34 7.75
CA ASN A 23 -4.61 12.86 8.51
C ASN A 23 -4.63 12.25 9.94
N PRO A 24 -4.86 13.05 10.99
CA PRO A 24 -4.89 12.55 12.37
C PRO A 24 -5.96 11.47 12.61
N ASP A 25 -7.10 11.52 11.91
CA ASP A 25 -8.16 10.50 12.01
C ASP A 25 -7.68 9.14 11.52
N VAL A 26 -6.85 9.13 10.47
CA VAL A 26 -6.23 7.90 9.93
C VAL A 26 -5.26 7.31 10.97
N ASP A 27 -4.51 8.15 11.68
CA ASP A 27 -3.57 7.71 12.72
C ASP A 27 -4.28 7.17 13.97
N ASP A 28 -5.42 7.74 14.34
CA ASP A 28 -6.27 7.23 15.42
C ASP A 28 -6.86 5.86 15.07
N GLU A 29 -7.32 5.67 13.84
CA GLU A 29 -7.84 4.38 13.37
C GLU A 29 -6.75 3.31 13.26
N LYS A 30 -5.54 3.68 12.82
CA LYS A 30 -4.37 2.80 12.87
C LYS A 30 -4.09 2.34 14.29
N ARG A 31 -4.20 3.22 15.29
CA ARG A 31 -4.01 2.87 16.70
C ARG A 31 -5.08 1.88 17.18
N ARG A 32 -6.36 2.14 16.88
CA ARG A 32 -7.48 1.22 17.19
C ARG A 32 -7.28 -0.16 16.55
N LEU A 33 -6.85 -0.20 15.29
CA LEU A 33 -6.56 -1.46 14.61
C LEU A 33 -5.40 -2.22 15.27
N ALA A 34 -4.41 -1.52 15.82
CA ALA A 34 -3.32 -2.14 16.59
C ALA A 34 -3.84 -2.87 17.83
N GLU A 35 -4.76 -2.25 18.55
CA GLU A 35 -5.37 -2.80 19.76
C GLU A 35 -6.18 -4.05 19.44
N LEU A 36 -7.05 -4.00 18.43
CA LEU A 36 -7.84 -5.14 18.00
C LEU A 36 -6.98 -6.33 17.54
N LEU A 37 -5.88 -6.05 16.82
CA LEU A 37 -4.94 -7.09 16.41
C LEU A 37 -4.25 -7.72 17.62
N LYS A 38 -3.80 -6.92 18.59
CA LYS A 38 -3.21 -7.40 19.83
C LYS A 38 -4.17 -8.30 20.60
N GLU A 39 -5.44 -7.90 20.72
CA GLU A 39 -6.49 -8.70 21.36
C GLU A 39 -6.77 -10.02 20.62
N ALA A 40 -6.68 -10.01 19.29
CA ALA A 40 -6.83 -11.20 18.47
C ALA A 40 -5.58 -12.12 18.46
N GLY A 41 -4.52 -11.77 19.20
CA GLY A 41 -3.24 -12.50 19.15
C GLY A 41 -2.50 -12.36 17.82
N ARG A 42 -2.85 -11.34 17.03
CA ARG A 42 -2.30 -11.04 15.71
C ARG A 42 -1.37 -9.82 15.79
N THR A 43 -0.39 -9.80 14.90
CA THR A 43 0.46 -8.63 14.71
C THR A 43 0.07 -7.95 13.40
N ARG A 44 -0.01 -6.61 13.41
CA ARG A 44 -0.24 -5.84 12.17
C ARG A 44 0.84 -6.16 11.17
N ASN A 45 0.48 -6.81 10.07
CA ASN A 45 1.38 -6.91 8.92
C ASN A 45 1.38 -5.53 8.27
N ARG A 46 2.39 -4.70 8.58
CA ARG A 46 2.56 -3.36 7.97
C ARG A 46 2.96 -3.54 6.50
N LYS A 47 2.08 -4.10 5.66
CA LYS A 47 2.15 -3.88 4.22
C LYS A 47 1.34 -2.64 3.88
N ALA A 48 1.69 -1.53 4.51
CA ALA A 48 1.49 -0.23 3.87
C ALA A 48 2.39 -0.28 2.63
N LYS A 49 1.81 -0.49 1.43
CA LYS A 49 2.59 -0.39 0.20
C LYS A 49 3.09 1.04 0.12
N SER A 50 4.39 1.21 0.37
CA SER A 50 5.03 2.51 0.41
C SER A 50 5.08 3.11 -0.99
N LEU A 51 5.27 4.44 -1.04
CA LEU A 51 5.68 5.14 -2.27
C LEU A 51 6.92 4.50 -2.92
N GLU A 52 7.74 3.79 -2.16
CA GLU A 52 8.90 3.02 -2.64
C GLU A 52 8.48 1.78 -3.44
N THR A 53 7.43 1.06 -3.03
CA THR A 53 6.83 -0.02 -3.85
C THR A 53 6.22 0.53 -5.15
N LEU A 54 5.71 1.77 -5.09
CA LEU A 54 5.21 2.52 -6.25
C LEU A 54 6.36 2.95 -7.20
N LEU A 55 7.53 3.31 -6.66
CA LEU A 55 8.70 3.79 -7.40
C LEU A 55 9.54 2.65 -7.99
N GLU A 56 9.74 1.55 -7.27
CA GLU A 56 10.38 0.33 -7.76
C GLU A 56 9.71 -0.15 -9.06
N SER A 57 8.37 -0.20 -9.07
CA SER A 57 7.57 -0.58 -10.26
C SER A 57 7.77 0.34 -11.48
N LYS A 58 8.11 1.61 -11.24
CA LYS A 58 8.30 2.64 -12.27
C LYS A 58 9.71 2.62 -12.87
N ILE A 59 10.71 2.17 -12.10
CA ILE A 59 12.10 2.02 -12.55
C ILE A 59 12.22 0.78 -13.44
N THR A 60 11.68 -0.37 -13.00
CA THR A 60 11.70 -1.62 -13.79
C THR A 60 10.98 -1.48 -15.14
N ARG A 61 9.90 -0.69 -15.22
CA ARG A 61 9.16 -0.45 -16.48
C ARG A 61 9.95 0.39 -17.48
N ARG A 62 10.85 1.26 -17.04
CA ARG A 62 11.66 2.10 -17.94
C ARG A 62 12.80 1.30 -18.59
N GLU A 63 13.39 0.37 -17.85
CA GLU A 63 14.45 -0.49 -18.38
C GLU A 63 13.94 -1.43 -19.48
N THR A 64 12.73 -1.98 -19.32
CA THR A 64 12.13 -2.85 -20.36
C THR A 64 11.76 -2.11 -21.63
N LEU A 65 11.32 -0.84 -21.55
CA LEU A 65 10.99 -0.02 -22.72
C LEU A 65 12.23 0.38 -23.51
N ASN A 66 13.32 0.71 -22.83
CA ASN A 66 14.58 1.05 -23.49
C ASN A 66 15.18 -0.16 -24.22
N HIS A 67 15.03 -1.37 -23.66
CA HIS A 67 15.51 -2.59 -24.33
C HIS A 67 14.70 -2.95 -25.57
N ILE A 68 13.40 -2.62 -25.59
CA ILE A 68 12.53 -2.84 -26.75
C ILE A 68 12.81 -1.83 -27.87
N SER A 69 13.14 -0.57 -27.55
CA SER A 69 13.50 0.41 -28.57
C SER A 69 14.78 0.03 -29.31
N ASP A 70 15.78 -0.51 -28.60
CA ASP A 70 17.04 -0.94 -29.21
C ASP A 70 16.84 -2.17 -30.13
N SER A 71 15.88 -3.05 -29.79
CA SER A 71 15.51 -4.19 -30.63
C SER A 71 14.75 -3.80 -31.90
N ALA A 72 13.94 -2.73 -31.88
CA ALA A 72 13.12 -2.34 -33.02
C ALA A 72 13.90 -1.63 -34.13
N VAL A 73 15.03 -0.98 -33.79
CA VAL A 73 15.89 -0.27 -34.76
C VAL A 73 16.70 -1.22 -35.63
N ILE A 74 16.85 -2.50 -35.26
CA ILE A 74 17.67 -3.46 -36.01
C ILE A 74 16.89 -4.15 -37.15
N SER A 75 15.59 -3.87 -37.32
CA SER A 75 14.72 -4.52 -38.33
C SER A 75 14.22 -3.61 -39.47
N SER A 76 14.93 -2.56 -39.85
CA SER A 76 14.65 -1.76 -41.07
C SER A 76 15.93 -1.47 -41.84
#